data_AF-A0A7K5REZ1-F1
#
_entry.id   AF-A0A7K5REZ1-F1
#
_cell.length_a   1.000
_cell.length_b   1.000
_cell.length_c   1.000
_cell.angle_alpha   90.00
_cell.angle_beta   90.00
_cell.angle_gamma   90.00
#
_symmetry.space_group_name_H-M   'P 1'
#
loop_
_entity.id
_entity.type
_entity.pdbx_description
1 polymer ?
#
loop_
_entity_poly.entity_id
_entity_poly.type
_entity_poly.pdbx_seq_one_letter_code
_entity_poly.pdbx_strand_id
1 'polypeptide(L)'
;CPSANDLRPANGTRLCAVLYADNSPYYDQCCAGAALEVPPGSDVPYMPRGWAARASSLVVGTRCELTVWSRRAKGGKSRRFSA
;
A
#
# COMPACT_ATOMS: atom_id res chain seq x y z
N CYS A 1 11.49 5.86 2.75
CA CYS A 1 10.13 5.38 3.09
C CYS A 1 9.93 5.51 4.59
N PRO A 2 8.72 5.85 5.07
CA PRO A 2 8.45 5.88 6.51
C PRO A 2 8.64 4.50 7.13
N SER A 3 9.00 4.45 8.41
CA SER A 3 9.06 3.19 9.17
C SER A 3 7.67 2.58 9.27
N ALA A 4 7.60 1.25 9.34
CA ALA A 4 6.35 0.53 9.61
C ALA A 4 5.67 0.98 10.91
N ASN A 5 6.46 1.42 11.91
CA ASN A 5 5.94 1.95 13.18
C ASN A 5 5.43 3.39 13.07
N ASP A 6 5.83 4.13 12.03
CA ASP A 6 5.49 5.54 11.84
C ASP A 6 4.26 5.72 10.94
N LEU A 7 3.62 4.63 10.50
CA LEU A 7 2.35 4.69 9.78
C LEU A 7 1.23 5.19 10.72
N ARG A 8 1.10 6.51 10.80
CA ARG A 8 0.02 7.18 11.51
C ARG A 8 -0.96 7.79 10.50
N PRO A 9 -2.26 7.48 10.60
CA PRO A 9 -3.29 8.18 9.83
C PRO A 9 -3.33 9.68 10.16
N ALA A 10 -3.70 10.51 9.19
CA ALA A 10 -4.07 11.90 9.46
C ALA A 10 -5.36 12.01 10.33
N ASN A 11 -6.23 11.00 10.30
CA ASN A 11 -7.56 11.00 10.93
C ASN A 11 -7.70 10.10 12.18
N GLY A 12 -6.59 9.63 12.78
CA GLY A 12 -6.62 8.85 14.02
C GLY A 12 -7.02 7.36 13.90
N THR A 13 -7.49 6.90 12.73
CA THR A 13 -7.81 5.48 12.45
C THR A 13 -6.57 4.67 12.05
N ARG A 14 -6.13 3.71 12.88
CA ARG A 14 -4.93 2.87 12.63
C ARG A 14 -4.84 2.43 11.16
N LEU A 15 -3.70 2.67 10.51
CA LEU A 15 -3.42 2.20 9.15
C LEU A 15 -2.64 0.89 9.20
N CYS A 16 -2.96 -0.04 8.30
CA CYS A 16 -2.22 -1.29 8.16
C CYS A 16 -1.24 -1.29 7.00
N ALA A 17 -1.53 -0.56 5.93
CA ALA A 17 -0.57 -0.36 4.86
C ALA A 17 -0.82 0.96 4.14
N VAL A 18 0.21 1.47 3.48
CA VAL A 18 0.13 2.60 2.55
C VAL A 18 0.87 2.22 1.27
N LEU A 19 0.23 2.41 0.12
CA LEU A 19 0.84 2.23 -1.19
C LEU A 19 1.17 3.60 -1.78
N TYR A 20 2.30 3.73 -2.46
CA TYR A 20 2.74 4.97 -3.08
C TYR A 20 2.81 4.80 -4.60
N ALA A 21 2.50 5.88 -5.32
CA ALA A 21 2.51 5.89 -6.78
C ALA A 21 3.91 6.08 -7.38
N ASP A 22 4.75 6.89 -6.75
CA ASP A 22 6.00 7.33 -7.37
C ASP A 22 7.19 6.53 -6.82
N ASN A 23 8.11 6.16 -7.71
CA ASN A 23 9.34 5.42 -7.37
C ASN A 23 10.55 5.87 -8.21
N SER A 24 10.75 7.18 -8.36
CA SER A 24 11.89 7.68 -9.15
C SER A 24 13.21 7.09 -8.63
N PRO A 25 14.02 6.43 -9.48
CA PRO A 25 15.36 5.98 -9.08
C PRO A 25 16.38 7.13 -9.07
N TYR A 26 16.07 8.26 -9.72
CA TYR A 26 16.95 9.42 -9.84
C TYR A 26 16.79 10.43 -8.71
N TYR A 27 15.62 10.44 -8.08
CA TYR A 27 15.27 11.30 -6.96
C TYR A 27 14.80 10.36 -5.87
N ASP A 28 15.33 10.42 -4.64
CA ASP A 28 15.02 9.49 -3.51
C ASP A 28 13.52 9.47 -3.10
N GLN A 29 12.65 9.08 -4.03
CA GLN A 29 11.21 9.22 -4.04
C GLN A 29 10.55 7.84 -3.96
N CYS A 30 11.19 6.86 -3.33
CA CYS A 30 10.68 5.50 -3.25
C CYS A 30 9.35 5.36 -2.49
N CYS A 31 8.92 6.35 -1.70
CA CYS A 31 7.60 6.39 -1.05
C CYS A 31 7.06 7.81 -1.07
N ALA A 32 6.81 8.32 -2.28
CA ALA A 32 6.39 9.69 -2.52
C ALA A 32 5.17 9.74 -3.44
N GLY A 33 4.69 10.97 -3.67
CA GLY A 33 3.56 11.23 -4.56
C GLY A 33 2.22 10.85 -3.95
N ALA A 34 1.31 10.38 -4.79
CA ALA A 34 -0.01 9.94 -4.36
C ALA A 34 0.11 8.69 -3.46
N ALA A 35 -0.61 8.72 -2.34
CA ALA A 35 -0.66 7.62 -1.38
C ALA A 35 -2.07 7.01 -1.33
N LEU A 36 -2.14 5.68 -1.25
CA LEU A 36 -3.37 4.93 -1.01
C LEU A 36 -3.29 4.28 0.36
N GLU A 37 -4.11 4.78 1.27
CA GLU A 37 -4.22 4.28 2.63
C GLU A 37 -5.09 3.02 2.69
N VAL A 38 -4.61 2.01 3.42
CA VAL A 38 -5.30 0.73 3.62
C VAL A 38 -5.57 0.53 5.13
N PRO A 39 -6.81 0.75 5.58
CA PRO A 39 -7.18 0.47 6.96
C PRO A 39 -7.23 -1.05 7.27
N PRO A 40 -7.15 -1.45 8.55
CA PRO A 40 -7.28 -2.84 8.97
C PRO A 40 -8.62 -3.43 8.56
N GLY A 41 -8.62 -4.71 8.15
CA GLY A 41 -9.82 -5.40 7.71
C GLY A 41 -10.32 -5.00 6.31
N SER A 42 -9.61 -4.11 5.61
CA SER A 42 -9.97 -3.74 4.24
C SER A 42 -9.85 -4.93 3.29
N ASP A 43 -10.93 -5.19 2.56
CA ASP A 43 -10.94 -6.14 1.45
C ASP A 43 -11.36 -5.43 0.17
N VAL A 44 -10.40 -5.15 -0.69
CA VAL A 44 -10.56 -4.38 -1.93
C VAL A 44 -10.26 -5.26 -3.14
N PRO A 45 -11.22 -6.09 -3.61
CA PRO A 45 -11.03 -6.97 -4.76
C PRO A 45 -10.83 -6.21 -6.09
N TYR A 46 -11.16 -4.93 -6.13
CA TYR A 46 -10.97 -4.05 -7.29
C TYR A 46 -10.18 -2.81 -6.86
N MET A 47 -9.16 -2.44 -7.64
CA MET A 47 -8.41 -1.23 -7.38
C MET A 47 -9.30 0.02 -7.56
N PRO A 48 -9.17 1.04 -6.68
CA PRO A 48 -9.82 2.31 -6.88
C PRO A 48 -9.49 2.92 -8.24
N ARG A 49 -10.40 3.76 -8.74
CA ARG A 49 -10.21 4.45 -10.01
C ARG A 49 -8.91 5.26 -9.98
N GLY A 50 -8.09 5.11 -11.03
CA GLY A 50 -6.80 5.81 -11.16
C GLY A 50 -5.60 5.12 -10.49
N TRP A 51 -5.80 3.99 -9.80
CA TRP A 51 -4.73 3.23 -9.13
C TRP A 51 -4.28 1.96 -9.86
N ALA A 52 -4.95 1.59 -10.96
CA ALA A 52 -4.57 0.44 -11.77
C ALA A 52 -3.13 0.61 -12.30
N ALA A 53 -2.26 -0.36 -12.00
CA ALA A 53 -0.83 -0.37 -12.36
C ALA A 53 -0.04 0.88 -11.90
N ARG A 54 -0.52 1.57 -10.87
CA ARG A 54 0.09 2.82 -10.38
C ARG A 54 0.92 2.66 -9.11
N ALA A 55 0.55 1.73 -8.24
CA ALA A 55 1.31 1.48 -7.01
C ALA A 55 2.69 0.91 -7.36
N SER A 56 3.74 1.60 -6.94
CA SER A 56 5.14 1.27 -7.23
C SER A 56 5.93 0.86 -5.99
N SER A 57 5.49 1.30 -4.81
CA SER A 57 6.01 0.86 -3.52
C SER A 57 4.90 0.80 -2.47
N LEU A 58 5.19 0.14 -1.35
CA LEU A 58 4.27 0.05 -0.23
C LEU A 58 5.04 -0.06 1.09
N VAL A 59 4.39 0.37 2.17
CA VAL A 59 4.84 0.14 3.55
C VAL A 59 3.71 -0.55 4.28
N VAL A 60 4.02 -1.65 4.98
CA VAL A 60 3.08 -2.38 5.84
C VAL A 60 3.41 -2.03 7.29
N GLY A 61 2.39 -1.79 8.10
CA GLY A 61 2.52 -1.48 9.52
C GLY A 61 2.87 -2.72 10.35
N THR A 62 3.41 -2.50 11.54
CA THR A 62 3.70 -3.61 12.44
C THR A 62 2.43 -4.31 12.90
N ARG A 63 2.50 -5.65 12.99
CA ARG A 63 1.37 -6.54 13.29
C ARG A 63 0.22 -6.47 12.26
N CYS A 64 0.48 -5.95 11.07
CA CYS A 64 -0.41 -6.04 9.93
C CYS A 64 0.21 -6.91 8.85
N GLU A 65 -0.65 -7.43 8.00
CA GLU A 65 -0.29 -8.20 6.83
C GLU A 65 -1.12 -7.70 5.66
N LEU A 66 -0.49 -7.53 4.51
CA LEU A 66 -1.15 -7.16 3.27
C LEU A 66 -0.96 -8.28 2.25
N THR A 67 -2.05 -8.83 1.75
CA THR A 67 -2.03 -9.70 0.57
C THR A 67 -2.52 -8.90 -0.63
N VAL A 68 -1.77 -8.96 -1.73
CA VAL A 68 -2.12 -8.33 -3.01
C VAL A 68 -2.22 -9.38 -4.10
N TRP A 69 -3.03 -9.11 -5.11
CA TRP A 69 -3.24 -9.98 -6.26
C TRP A 69 -2.95 -9.26 -7.56
N SER A 70 -2.34 -9.97 -8.51
CA SER A 70 -1.94 -9.39 -9.80
C SER A 70 -3.13 -9.12 -10.73
N ARG A 71 -4.32 -9.66 -10.44
CA ARG A 71 -5.56 -9.42 -11.21
C ARG A 71 -6.73 -9.10 -10.27
N ARG A 72 -7.73 -8.44 -10.85
CA ARG A 72 -9.01 -8.11 -10.19
C ARG A 72 -9.70 -9.34 -9.59
N ALA A 73 -10.57 -9.11 -8.62
CA ALA A 73 -11.34 -10.16 -7.93
C ALA A 73 -10.44 -11.24 -7.30
N LYS A 74 -9.30 -10.83 -6.72
CA LYS A 74 -8.31 -11.71 -6.09
C LYS A 74 -7.76 -12.81 -7.01
N GLY A 75 -7.70 -12.55 -8.31
CA GLY A 75 -7.22 -13.50 -9.31
C GLY A 75 -5.71 -13.38 -9.59
N GLY A 76 -5.17 -14.39 -10.27
CA GLY A 76 -3.76 -14.37 -10.72
C GLY A 76 -2.78 -14.74 -9.61
N LYS A 77 -1.59 -14.12 -9.62
CA LYS A 77 -0.55 -14.37 -8.62
C LYS A 77 -0.80 -13.52 -7.37
N SER A 78 -0.63 -14.09 -6.19
CA SER A 78 -0.67 -13.36 -4.94
C SER A 78 0.74 -13.12 -4.38
N ARG A 79 0.88 -12.04 -3.62
CA ARG A 79 2.05 -11.76 -2.79
C ARG A 79 1.57 -11.27 -1.43
N ARG A 80 2.25 -11.72 -0.39
CA ARG A 80 1.99 -11.38 1.00
C ARG A 80 3.15 -10.54 1.53
N PHE A 81 2.83 -9.45 2.21
CA PHE A 81 3.77 -8.51 2.80
C PHE A 81 3.48 -8.34 4.28
N SER A 82 4.53 -8.29 5.08
CA SER A 82 4.51 -8.02 6.52
C SER A 82 5.78 -7.25 6.90
N ALA A 83 5.71 -6.47 7.98
CA ALA A 83 6.85 -5.72 8.53
C ALA A 83 7.80 -6.61 9.33
#